data_AF-A0AAJ0IVR3-F1
#
_entry.id   AF-A0AAJ0IVR3-F1
#
_cell.length_a   1.000
_cell.length_b   1.000
_cell.length_c   1.000
_cell.angle_alpha   90.00
_cell.angle_beta   90.00
_cell.angle_gamma   90.00
#
_symmetry.space_group_name_H-M   'P 1'
#
loop_
_entity.id
_entity.type
_entity.pdbx_description
1 polymer ?
#
loop_
_entity_poly.entity_id
_entity_poly.type
_entity_poly.pdbx_seq_one_letter_code
_entity_poly.pdbx_strand_id
1 'polypeptide(L)'
;SPEDAAKAGLSIMGPGGFVKDPISAISFGMALMFGTAGLPHILMRFFTVPDAKQARKSVLWATTWIGYFYILIFIIGFGAIALVLTNPQFADVTTGTIHGGKGAANMAAVLVGNAVGGNVFMGFISAVAFATILAVVAGLTLSGASAVSHDLYATVIKKGNPAPGSELKVSRATTLVLGVIAVLLGIVFEKQNVAFMVSLAFAIAASANFPVLILSLLWKNCTTRGAVVGGFLGLISSLVLTVLSPSVWVDTLGNAAGSAPFPYTSPALFSMTIGFVGIWLFSILDRSPQAANERAAFKAQQIRAETGLGASGASGH
;
A
#
# COMPACT_ATOMS: atom_id res chain seq x y z
N SER A 1 3.73 32.43 22.70
CA SER A 1 2.66 33.29 23.25
C SER A 1 1.29 32.68 22.93
N PRO A 2 0.18 33.14 23.53
CA PRO A 2 -1.18 32.71 23.16
C PRO A 2 -1.49 32.94 21.66
N GLU A 3 -0.90 33.98 21.07
CA GLU A 3 -1.04 34.28 19.64
C GLU A 3 -0.28 33.28 18.75
N ASP A 4 0.89 32.80 19.20
CA ASP A 4 1.64 31.76 18.49
C ASP A 4 0.92 30.41 18.55
N ALA A 5 0.29 30.10 19.70
CA ALA A 5 -0.54 28.91 19.85
C ALA A 5 -1.82 28.99 18.98
N ALA A 6 -2.44 30.18 18.87
CA ALA A 6 -3.57 30.40 17.98
C ALA A 6 -3.19 30.28 16.50
N LYS A 7 -2.03 30.82 16.09
CA LYS A 7 -1.48 30.64 14.74
C LYS A 7 -1.14 29.18 14.44
N ALA A 8 -0.55 28.47 15.40
CA ALA A 8 -0.29 27.04 15.28
C ALA A 8 -1.60 26.23 15.16
N GLY A 9 -2.61 26.53 15.97
CA GLY A 9 -3.94 25.91 15.87
C GLY A 9 -4.63 26.15 14.52
N LEU A 10 -4.56 27.38 14.00
CA LEU A 10 -5.05 27.72 12.66
C LEU A 10 -4.25 27.02 11.56
N SER A 11 -2.95 26.79 11.75
CA SER A 11 -2.10 26.09 10.78
C SER A 11 -2.41 24.59 10.66
N ILE A 12 -2.98 23.96 11.69
CA ILE A 12 -3.45 22.56 11.65
C ILE A 12 -4.65 22.42 10.70
N MET A 13 -5.50 23.46 10.62
CA MET A 13 -6.61 23.53 9.68
C MET A 13 -6.17 23.96 8.26
N GLY A 14 -4.89 24.32 8.09
CA GLY A 14 -4.33 24.70 6.80
C GLY A 14 -4.05 23.49 5.90
N PRO A 15 -4.25 23.58 4.58
CA PRO A 15 -3.83 22.54 3.66
C PRO A 15 -2.30 22.39 3.67
N GLY A 16 -1.79 21.15 3.75
CA GLY A 16 -0.36 20.85 3.53
C GLY A 16 0.50 20.56 4.76
N GLY A 17 -0.05 20.37 5.97
CA GLY A 17 0.75 20.09 7.18
C GLY A 17 1.65 18.83 7.09
N PHE A 18 1.20 17.79 6.39
CA PHE A 18 1.96 16.54 6.20
C PHE A 18 2.80 16.51 4.91
N VAL A 19 2.45 17.35 3.92
CA VAL A 19 3.11 17.40 2.62
C VAL A 19 3.26 18.85 2.19
N LYS A 20 4.49 19.36 2.30
CA LYS A 20 4.81 20.79 2.10
C LYS A 20 4.81 21.19 0.61
N ASP A 21 5.05 20.25 -0.29
CA ASP A 21 5.11 20.52 -1.74
C ASP A 21 3.84 20.04 -2.47
N PRO A 22 3.22 20.88 -3.32
CA PRO A 22 2.04 20.50 -4.11
C PRO A 22 2.27 19.25 -4.97
N ILE A 23 3.48 19.10 -5.52
CA ILE A 23 3.88 17.96 -6.35
C ILE A 23 3.92 16.67 -5.51
N SER A 24 4.51 16.75 -4.32
CA SER A 24 4.53 15.64 -3.37
C SER A 24 3.11 15.25 -2.94
N ALA A 25 2.20 16.21 -2.80
CA ALA A 25 0.81 15.95 -2.40
C ALA A 25 0.03 15.24 -3.51
N ILE A 26 0.18 15.69 -4.77
CA ILE A 26 -0.41 15.02 -5.94
C ILE A 26 0.20 13.62 -6.09
N SER A 27 1.52 13.49 -5.99
CA SER A 27 2.22 12.20 -6.08
C SER A 27 1.74 11.22 -5.01
N PHE A 28 1.57 11.68 -3.77
CA PHE A 28 1.01 10.89 -2.67
C PHE A 28 -0.44 10.50 -2.93
N GLY A 29 -1.29 11.42 -3.40
CA GLY A 29 -2.67 11.11 -3.79
C GLY A 29 -2.75 10.05 -4.88
N MET A 30 -1.90 10.16 -5.91
CA MET A 30 -1.81 9.14 -6.97
C MET A 30 -1.30 7.80 -6.44
N ALA A 31 -0.33 7.79 -5.53
CA ALA A 31 0.15 6.57 -4.89
C ALA A 31 -0.98 5.83 -4.17
N LEU A 32 -1.82 6.56 -3.42
CA LEU A 32 -2.97 5.97 -2.73
C LEU A 32 -4.04 5.49 -3.71
N MET A 33 -4.42 6.30 -4.69
CA MET A 33 -5.46 5.96 -5.66
C MET A 33 -5.08 4.77 -6.54
N PHE A 34 -3.88 4.78 -7.11
CA PHE A 34 -3.45 3.74 -8.05
C PHE A 34 -2.79 2.55 -7.35
N GLY A 35 -2.17 2.77 -6.19
CA GLY A 35 -1.61 1.67 -5.40
C GLY A 35 -2.68 0.76 -4.83
N THR A 36 -3.83 1.30 -4.40
CA THR A 36 -4.98 0.46 -3.98
C THR A 36 -5.50 -0.41 -5.12
N ALA A 37 -5.54 0.12 -6.35
CA ALA A 37 -5.93 -0.65 -7.54
C ALA A 37 -4.89 -1.72 -7.94
N GLY A 38 -3.60 -1.47 -7.69
CA GLY A 38 -2.50 -2.36 -8.08
C GLY A 38 -2.21 -3.51 -7.10
N LEU A 39 -2.93 -3.61 -5.98
CA LEU A 39 -2.68 -4.62 -4.95
C LEU A 39 -3.44 -5.93 -5.23
N PRO A 40 -2.74 -7.05 -5.50
CA PRO A 40 -3.39 -8.30 -5.91
C PRO A 40 -4.36 -8.88 -4.88
N HIS A 41 -4.12 -8.65 -3.59
CA HIS A 41 -4.96 -9.16 -2.51
C HIS A 41 -6.39 -8.58 -2.52
N ILE A 42 -6.58 -7.38 -3.09
CA ILE A 42 -7.91 -6.78 -3.26
C ILE A 42 -8.57 -7.34 -4.53
N LEU A 43 -7.81 -7.45 -5.62
CA LEU A 43 -8.30 -7.98 -6.90
C LEU A 43 -8.79 -9.44 -6.77
N MET A 44 -8.03 -10.28 -6.04
CA MET A 44 -8.42 -11.68 -5.82
C MET A 44 -9.76 -11.82 -5.08
N ARG A 45 -10.14 -10.85 -4.25
CA ARG A 45 -11.45 -10.85 -3.57
C ARG A 45 -12.61 -10.47 -4.50
N PHE A 46 -12.36 -9.75 -5.60
CA PHE A 46 -13.40 -9.49 -6.60
C PHE A 46 -13.65 -10.70 -7.50
N PHE A 47 -12.66 -11.59 -7.66
CA PHE A 47 -12.81 -12.80 -8.46
C PHE A 47 -13.69 -13.87 -7.80
N THR A 48 -13.97 -13.77 -6.50
CA THR A 48 -14.93 -14.63 -5.81
C THR A 48 -16.38 -14.13 -5.92
N VAL A 49 -16.62 -12.99 -6.58
CA VAL A 49 -17.96 -12.44 -6.76
C VAL A 49 -18.54 -12.96 -8.09
N PRO A 50 -19.73 -13.57 -8.09
CA PRO A 50 -20.27 -14.24 -9.27
C PRO A 50 -20.64 -13.28 -10.42
N ASP A 51 -21.00 -12.04 -10.11
CA ASP A 51 -21.52 -11.08 -11.09
C ASP A 51 -20.90 -9.68 -11.00
N ALA A 52 -20.68 -9.05 -12.15
CA ALA A 52 -20.18 -7.67 -12.26
C ALA A 52 -21.08 -6.63 -11.55
N LYS A 53 -22.39 -6.90 -11.43
CA LYS A 53 -23.33 -6.04 -10.69
C LYS A 53 -23.08 -6.12 -9.18
N GLN A 54 -22.84 -7.32 -8.66
CA GLN A 54 -22.52 -7.51 -7.25
C GLN A 54 -21.12 -6.97 -6.91
N ALA A 55 -20.16 -7.10 -7.83
CA ALA A 55 -18.83 -6.51 -7.67
C ALA A 55 -18.91 -4.98 -7.50
N ARG A 56 -19.68 -4.29 -8.35
CA ARG A 56 -19.91 -2.83 -8.22
C ARG A 56 -20.57 -2.45 -6.89
N LYS A 57 -21.55 -3.23 -6.43
CA LYS A 57 -22.19 -3.00 -5.12
C LYS A 57 -21.20 -3.19 -3.97
N SER A 58 -20.35 -4.21 -4.05
CA SER A 58 -19.29 -4.46 -3.07
C SER A 58 -18.28 -3.31 -3.00
N VAL A 59 -17.84 -2.81 -4.17
CA VAL A 59 -16.96 -1.62 -4.24
C VAL A 59 -17.60 -0.41 -3.59
N LEU A 60 -18.89 -0.15 -3.85
CA LEU A 60 -19.59 1.00 -3.27
C LEU A 60 -19.63 0.91 -1.74
N TRP A 61 -19.98 -0.25 -1.18
CA TRP A 61 -19.96 -0.46 0.26
C TRP A 61 -18.55 -0.32 0.85
N ALA A 62 -17.53 -0.88 0.19
CA ALA A 62 -16.15 -0.75 0.63
C ALA A 62 -15.72 0.73 0.68
N THR A 63 -16.00 1.49 -0.37
CA THR A 63 -15.70 2.93 -0.42
C THR A 63 -16.44 3.71 0.65
N THR A 64 -17.71 3.40 0.94
CA THR A 64 -18.48 4.03 2.02
C THR A 64 -17.84 3.78 3.39
N TRP A 65 -17.45 2.54 3.68
CA TRP A 65 -16.80 2.21 4.95
C TRP A 65 -15.42 2.85 5.09
N ILE A 66 -14.64 2.93 4.00
CA ILE A 66 -13.36 3.65 3.98
C ILE A 66 -13.57 5.15 4.22
N GLY A 67 -14.55 5.76 3.55
CA GLY A 67 -14.89 7.17 3.75
C GLY A 67 -15.33 7.47 5.19
N TYR A 68 -16.18 6.62 5.75
CA TYR A 68 -16.59 6.70 7.15
C TYR A 68 -15.39 6.62 8.11
N PHE A 69 -14.47 5.68 7.86
CA PHE A 69 -13.25 5.55 8.65
C PHE A 69 -12.36 6.79 8.58
N TYR A 70 -12.21 7.43 7.42
CA TYR A 70 -11.44 8.68 7.31
C TYR A 70 -12.06 9.84 8.10
N ILE A 71 -13.40 9.92 8.17
CA ILE A 71 -14.07 10.91 9.02
C ILE A 71 -13.78 10.64 10.51
N LEU A 72 -13.78 9.37 10.93
CA LEU A 72 -13.44 9.01 12.31
C LEU A 72 -11.99 9.35 12.65
N ILE A 73 -11.03 9.14 11.74
CA ILE A 73 -9.62 9.53 11.96
C ILE A 73 -9.51 11.03 12.24
N PHE A 74 -10.27 11.86 11.52
CA PHE A 74 -10.29 13.30 11.74
C PHE A 74 -10.73 13.63 13.17
N ILE A 75 -11.83 13.05 13.63
CA ILE A 75 -12.35 13.23 14.99
C ILE A 75 -11.32 12.80 16.04
N ILE A 76 -10.70 11.63 15.85
CA ILE A 76 -9.65 11.12 16.76
C ILE A 76 -8.43 12.06 16.78
N GLY A 77 -8.05 12.61 15.63
CA GLY A 77 -6.94 13.57 15.52
C GLY A 77 -7.17 14.83 16.36
N PHE A 78 -8.34 15.46 16.25
CA PHE A 78 -8.68 16.60 17.12
C PHE A 78 -8.83 16.19 18.58
N GLY A 79 -9.39 15.00 18.85
CA GLY A 79 -9.43 14.44 20.19
C GLY A 79 -8.04 14.31 20.81
N ALA A 80 -7.05 13.87 20.03
CA ALA A 80 -5.66 13.77 20.50
C ALA A 80 -5.05 15.15 20.76
N ILE A 81 -5.31 16.13 19.89
CA ILE A 81 -4.83 17.50 20.11
C ILE A 81 -5.45 18.10 21.38
N ALA A 82 -6.76 17.93 21.57
CA ALA A 82 -7.47 18.55 22.69
C ALA A 82 -7.26 17.84 24.03
N LEU A 83 -7.11 16.51 24.04
CA LEU A 83 -7.10 15.69 25.26
C LEU A 83 -5.76 15.01 25.55
N VAL A 84 -4.88 14.82 24.57
CA VAL A 84 -3.59 14.14 24.77
C VAL A 84 -2.46 15.15 24.81
N LEU A 85 -2.41 16.08 23.85
CA LEU A 85 -1.34 17.10 23.77
C LEU A 85 -1.43 18.17 24.88
N THR A 86 -2.60 18.35 25.48
CA THR A 86 -2.82 19.29 26.59
C THR A 86 -2.49 18.68 27.97
N ASN A 87 -2.31 17.35 28.04
CA ASN A 87 -2.10 16.63 29.28
C ASN A 87 -0.61 16.29 29.49
N PRO A 88 0.05 16.83 30.55
CA PRO A 88 1.48 16.61 30.81
C PRO A 88 1.87 15.15 31.01
N GLN A 89 0.91 14.30 31.40
CA GLN A 89 1.11 12.86 31.58
C GLN A 89 1.32 12.11 30.26
N PHE A 90 0.73 12.58 29.16
CA PHE A 90 0.76 11.87 27.87
C PHE A 90 1.63 12.57 26.82
N ALA A 91 1.81 13.87 26.93
CA ALA A 91 2.63 14.65 26.01
C ALA A 91 3.47 15.69 26.74
N ASP A 92 4.59 16.06 26.12
CA ASP A 92 5.30 17.26 26.48
C ASP A 92 4.54 18.46 25.88
N VAL A 93 3.84 19.18 26.76
CA VAL A 93 2.95 20.31 26.41
C VAL A 93 3.76 21.49 25.83
N THR A 94 5.07 21.54 26.07
CA THR A 94 5.93 22.62 25.57
C THR A 94 6.40 22.39 24.13
N THR A 95 6.66 21.14 23.77
CA THR A 95 7.09 20.74 22.41
C THR A 95 5.93 20.23 21.55
N GLY A 96 4.76 19.96 22.15
CA GLY A 96 3.60 19.41 21.46
C GLY A 96 3.82 17.97 20.98
N THR A 97 4.73 17.22 21.62
CA THR A 97 5.06 15.85 21.23
C THR A 97 4.56 14.85 22.26
N ILE A 98 3.88 13.80 21.79
CA ILE A 98 3.50 12.66 22.63
C ILE A 98 4.75 11.96 23.15
N HIS A 99 4.77 11.60 24.43
CA HIS A 99 5.87 10.85 25.04
C HIS A 99 6.07 9.50 24.33
N GLY A 100 7.31 9.15 23.97
CA GLY A 100 7.63 7.91 23.24
C GLY A 100 8.20 8.10 21.82
N GLY A 101 8.47 9.35 21.41
CA GLY A 101 9.19 9.66 20.16
C GLY A 101 8.31 9.62 18.90
N LYS A 102 8.92 9.53 17.71
CA LYS A 102 8.23 9.61 16.41
C LYS A 102 7.12 8.54 16.24
N GLY A 103 7.24 7.38 16.92
CA GLY A 103 6.23 6.32 16.91
C GLY A 103 5.03 6.57 17.83
N ALA A 104 5.14 7.51 18.78
CA ALA A 104 4.07 7.81 19.74
C ALA A 104 2.83 8.45 19.09
N ALA A 105 3.01 9.10 17.94
CA ALA A 105 1.90 9.60 17.12
C ALA A 105 0.96 8.46 16.66
N ASN A 106 1.48 7.25 16.46
CA ASN A 106 0.67 6.09 16.09
C ASN A 106 -0.23 5.63 17.24
N MET A 107 0.06 6.01 18.49
CA MET A 107 -0.73 5.67 19.68
C MET A 107 -1.82 6.69 19.99
N ALA A 108 -2.01 7.73 19.16
CA ALA A 108 -2.96 8.80 19.40
C ALA A 108 -4.37 8.29 19.74
N ALA A 109 -4.90 7.31 18.98
CA ALA A 109 -6.22 6.74 19.24
C ALA A 109 -6.33 6.04 20.61
N VAL A 110 -5.29 5.30 21.01
CA VAL A 110 -5.24 4.56 22.28
C VAL A 110 -5.15 5.54 23.46
N LEU A 111 -4.34 6.59 23.30
CA LEU A 111 -4.17 7.63 24.31
C LEU A 111 -5.41 8.50 24.47
N VAL A 112 -6.12 8.81 23.37
CA VAL A 112 -7.45 9.45 23.45
C VAL A 112 -8.42 8.55 24.21
N GLY A 113 -8.41 7.23 23.94
CA GLY A 113 -9.20 6.27 24.71
C GLY A 113 -8.90 6.31 26.21
N ASN A 114 -7.61 6.40 26.58
CA ASN A 114 -7.20 6.55 27.98
C ASN A 114 -7.70 7.89 28.57
N ALA A 115 -7.52 8.99 27.86
CA ALA A 115 -7.92 10.32 28.33
C ALA A 115 -9.44 10.44 28.54
N VAL A 116 -10.26 9.75 27.73
CA VAL A 116 -11.73 9.82 27.82
C VAL A 116 -12.30 8.83 28.83
N GLY A 117 -11.79 7.59 28.87
CA GLY A 117 -12.41 6.49 29.63
C GLY A 117 -11.45 5.72 30.53
N GLY A 118 -10.26 6.26 30.78
CA GLY A 118 -9.23 5.67 31.64
C GLY A 118 -8.72 4.32 31.14
N ASN A 119 -8.17 3.53 32.08
CA ASN A 119 -7.53 2.25 31.78
C ASN A 119 -8.49 1.22 31.16
N VAL A 120 -9.79 1.30 31.46
CA VAL A 120 -10.80 0.37 30.91
C VAL A 120 -10.98 0.60 29.41
N PHE A 121 -11.15 1.86 28.99
CA PHE A 121 -11.25 2.18 27.57
C PHE A 121 -9.93 1.94 26.82
N MET A 122 -8.80 2.28 27.45
CA MET A 122 -7.48 1.98 26.88
C MET A 122 -7.31 0.47 26.64
N GLY A 123 -7.67 -0.36 27.62
CA GLY A 123 -7.62 -1.82 27.52
C GLY A 123 -8.55 -2.34 26.43
N PHE A 124 -9.78 -1.83 26.35
CA PHE A 124 -10.74 -2.20 25.32
C PHE A 124 -10.24 -1.87 23.90
N ILE A 125 -9.80 -0.63 23.67
CA ILE A 125 -9.26 -0.19 22.37
C ILE A 125 -8.00 -0.98 22.01
N SER A 126 -7.12 -1.24 22.98
CA SER A 126 -5.92 -2.06 22.77
C SER A 126 -6.26 -3.51 22.40
N ALA A 127 -7.27 -4.11 23.04
CA ALA A 127 -7.74 -5.45 22.72
C ALA A 127 -8.34 -5.54 21.30
N VAL A 128 -9.16 -4.54 20.92
CA VAL A 128 -9.72 -4.45 19.55
C VAL A 128 -8.62 -4.25 18.53
N ALA A 129 -7.65 -3.36 18.80
CA ALA A 129 -6.49 -3.14 17.93
C ALA A 129 -5.68 -4.43 17.76
N PHE A 130 -5.40 -5.15 18.85
CA PHE A 130 -4.67 -6.41 18.80
C PHE A 130 -5.41 -7.49 18.00
N ALA A 131 -6.71 -7.67 18.25
CA ALA A 131 -7.53 -8.64 17.53
C ALA A 131 -7.62 -8.34 16.03
N THR A 132 -7.77 -7.07 15.66
CA THR A 132 -7.85 -6.65 14.24
C THR A 132 -6.50 -6.77 13.53
N ILE A 133 -5.38 -6.44 14.18
CA ILE A 133 -4.03 -6.67 13.63
C ILE A 133 -3.80 -8.15 13.37
N LEU A 134 -4.10 -9.03 14.33
CA LEU A 134 -3.94 -10.48 14.14
C LEU A 134 -4.77 -11.01 12.96
N ALA A 135 -6.03 -10.55 12.84
CA ALA A 135 -6.91 -10.97 11.75
C ALA A 135 -6.37 -10.53 10.37
N VAL A 136 -5.90 -9.29 10.25
CA VAL A 136 -5.37 -8.76 8.99
C VAL A 136 -4.02 -9.40 8.64
N VAL A 137 -3.13 -9.55 9.61
CA VAL A 137 -1.81 -10.19 9.43
C VAL A 137 -2.00 -11.62 8.94
N ALA A 138 -2.86 -12.41 9.58
CA ALA A 138 -3.13 -13.79 9.14
C ALA A 138 -3.60 -13.86 7.68
N GLY A 139 -4.51 -12.97 7.27
CA GLY A 139 -5.00 -12.90 5.90
C GLY A 139 -3.93 -12.49 4.88
N LEU A 140 -3.13 -11.47 5.18
CA LEU A 140 -2.05 -11.00 4.30
C LEU A 140 -0.91 -12.01 4.21
N THR A 141 -0.55 -12.66 5.31
CA THR A 141 0.50 -13.69 5.33
C THR A 141 0.07 -14.91 4.53
N LEU A 142 -1.17 -15.37 4.64
CA LEU A 142 -1.68 -16.48 3.83
C LEU A 142 -1.71 -16.14 2.34
N SER A 143 -2.14 -14.92 2.00
CA SER A 143 -2.12 -14.43 0.61
C SER A 143 -0.70 -14.38 0.04
N GLY A 144 0.26 -13.85 0.81
CA GLY A 144 1.67 -13.80 0.42
C GLY A 144 2.30 -15.20 0.31
N ALA A 145 2.01 -16.09 1.26
CA ALA A 145 2.47 -17.47 1.23
C ALA A 145 1.90 -18.25 0.03
N SER A 146 0.63 -18.01 -0.33
CA SER A 146 -0.02 -18.59 -1.50
C SER A 146 0.61 -18.08 -2.79
N ALA A 147 0.86 -16.77 -2.91
CA ALA A 147 1.56 -16.20 -4.06
C ALA A 147 2.95 -16.82 -4.24
N VAL A 148 3.71 -17.01 -3.16
CA VAL A 148 5.02 -17.67 -3.25
C VAL A 148 4.90 -19.16 -3.57
N SER A 149 3.94 -19.89 -2.98
CA SER A 149 3.80 -21.33 -3.24
C SER A 149 3.28 -21.64 -4.64
N HIS A 150 2.33 -20.84 -5.13
CA HIS A 150 1.67 -21.06 -6.41
C HIS A 150 2.40 -20.35 -7.56
N ASP A 151 2.73 -19.07 -7.42
CA ASP A 151 3.32 -18.29 -8.51
C ASP A 151 4.83 -18.55 -8.63
N LEU A 152 5.57 -18.58 -7.52
CA LEU A 152 7.01 -18.82 -7.57
C LEU A 152 7.33 -20.32 -7.58
N TYR A 153 6.83 -21.10 -6.62
CA TYR A 153 7.22 -22.51 -6.50
C TYR A 153 6.55 -23.42 -7.53
N ALA A 154 5.22 -23.43 -7.63
CA ALA A 154 4.52 -24.31 -8.56
C ALA A 154 4.72 -23.89 -10.02
N THR A 155 4.54 -22.59 -10.32
CA THR A 155 4.57 -22.09 -11.71
C THR A 155 5.99 -21.88 -12.24
N VAL A 156 6.87 -21.18 -11.49
CA VAL A 156 8.22 -20.85 -11.97
C VAL A 156 9.23 -21.98 -11.70
N ILE A 157 9.32 -22.50 -10.48
CA ILE A 157 10.35 -23.50 -10.10
C ILE A 157 9.98 -24.90 -10.61
N LYS A 158 8.72 -25.33 -10.40
CA LYS A 158 8.24 -26.66 -10.77
C LYS A 158 7.57 -26.73 -12.14
N LYS A 159 7.52 -25.62 -12.90
CA LYS A 159 6.99 -25.54 -14.28
C LYS A 159 5.61 -26.20 -14.42
N GLY A 160 4.75 -26.05 -13.42
CA GLY A 160 3.38 -26.57 -13.43
C GLY A 160 3.21 -28.05 -13.04
N ASN A 161 4.27 -28.72 -12.56
CA ASN A 161 4.14 -30.10 -12.04
C ASN A 161 4.67 -30.25 -10.59
N PRO A 162 4.05 -29.59 -9.60
CA PRO A 162 4.40 -29.79 -8.20
C PRO A 162 3.98 -31.18 -7.70
N ALA A 163 4.83 -31.82 -6.90
CA ALA A 163 4.47 -33.08 -6.26
C ALA A 163 3.29 -32.89 -5.27
N PRO A 164 2.36 -33.85 -5.16
CA PRO A 164 1.20 -33.74 -4.28
C PRO A 164 1.60 -33.42 -2.83
N GLY A 165 1.01 -32.37 -2.25
CA GLY A 165 1.28 -31.94 -0.87
C GLY A 165 2.59 -31.15 -0.65
N SER A 166 3.45 -31.00 -1.67
CA SER A 166 4.66 -30.16 -1.56
C SER A 166 4.33 -28.67 -1.48
N GLU A 167 3.26 -28.24 -2.16
CA GLU A 167 2.79 -26.85 -2.16
C GLU A 167 2.34 -26.39 -0.76
N LEU A 168 1.62 -27.23 -0.02
CA LEU A 168 1.21 -26.96 1.35
C LEU A 168 2.42 -26.85 2.31
N LYS A 169 3.45 -27.67 2.11
CA LYS A 169 4.70 -27.60 2.91
C LYS A 169 5.45 -26.30 2.64
N VAL A 170 5.58 -25.92 1.37
CA VAL A 170 6.22 -24.66 0.96
C VAL A 170 5.42 -23.46 1.48
N SER A 171 4.09 -23.47 1.36
CA SER A 171 3.23 -22.40 1.88
C SER A 171 3.40 -22.21 3.40
N ARG A 172 3.42 -23.29 4.19
CA ARG A 172 3.67 -23.22 5.65
C ARG A 172 5.07 -22.70 5.97
N ALA A 173 6.11 -23.17 5.27
CA ALA A 173 7.48 -22.70 5.45
C ALA A 173 7.61 -21.21 5.11
N THR A 174 7.04 -20.78 3.98
CA THR A 174 7.01 -19.37 3.57
C THR A 174 6.28 -18.52 4.59
N THR A 175 5.14 -18.97 5.12
CA THR A 175 4.38 -18.24 6.16
C THR A 175 5.27 -17.93 7.37
N LEU A 176 6.06 -18.91 7.83
CA LEU A 176 6.96 -18.74 8.97
C LEU A 176 8.10 -17.77 8.65
N VAL A 177 8.74 -17.91 7.48
CA VAL A 177 9.83 -17.02 7.04
C VAL A 177 9.32 -15.59 6.86
N LEU A 178 8.17 -15.39 6.20
CA LEU A 178 7.55 -14.07 6.02
C LEU A 178 7.21 -13.44 7.38
N GLY A 179 6.69 -14.24 8.32
CA GLY A 179 6.39 -13.79 9.67
C GLY A 179 7.62 -13.31 10.44
N VAL A 180 8.72 -14.07 10.40
CA VAL A 180 9.99 -13.66 11.02
C VAL A 180 10.51 -12.36 10.41
N ILE A 181 10.51 -12.24 9.07
CA ILE A 181 10.93 -11.03 8.37
C ILE A 181 10.03 -9.84 8.76
N ALA A 182 8.71 -10.03 8.81
CA ALA A 182 7.76 -8.98 9.18
C ALA A 182 7.98 -8.49 10.62
N VAL A 183 8.28 -9.40 11.57
CA VAL A 183 8.59 -9.03 12.96
C VAL A 183 9.91 -8.24 13.03
N LEU A 184 10.95 -8.71 12.34
CA LEU A 184 12.24 -8.01 12.31
C LEU A 184 12.13 -6.61 11.71
N LEU A 185 11.43 -6.46 10.59
CA LEU A 185 11.16 -5.16 9.99
C LEU A 185 10.28 -4.30 10.91
N GLY A 186 9.29 -4.88 11.59
CA GLY A 186 8.46 -4.17 12.57
C GLY A 186 9.28 -3.54 13.69
N ILE A 187 10.26 -4.26 14.24
CA ILE A 187 11.17 -3.76 15.28
C ILE A 187 12.05 -2.62 14.74
N VAL A 188 12.61 -2.78 13.54
CA VAL A 188 13.47 -1.75 12.91
C VAL A 188 12.69 -0.46 12.63
N PHE A 189 11.42 -0.56 12.25
CA PHE A 189 10.59 0.57 11.86
C PHE A 189 9.62 1.05 12.96
N GLU A 190 9.73 0.57 14.21
CA GLU A 190 8.77 0.88 15.29
C GLU A 190 8.62 2.38 15.58
N LYS A 191 9.68 3.15 15.35
CA LYS A 191 9.72 4.60 15.61
C LYS A 191 9.19 5.43 14.45
N GLN A 192 8.87 4.83 13.31
CA GLN A 192 8.38 5.55 12.15
C GLN A 192 6.86 5.74 12.19
N ASN A 193 6.37 6.77 11.51
CA ASN A 193 4.94 6.98 11.35
C ASN A 193 4.37 5.91 10.40
N VAL A 194 3.31 5.21 10.85
CA VAL A 194 2.68 4.15 10.05
C VAL A 194 2.10 4.69 8.75
N ALA A 195 1.55 5.91 8.75
CA ALA A 195 1.03 6.55 7.52
C ALA A 195 2.13 6.72 6.46
N PHE A 196 3.37 6.95 6.87
CA PHE A 196 4.52 7.03 5.98
C PHE A 196 4.95 5.66 5.45
N MET A 197 5.01 4.63 6.30
CA MET A 197 5.35 3.27 5.85
C MET A 197 4.32 2.75 4.83
N VAL A 198 3.04 3.06 5.08
CA VAL A 198 1.94 2.71 4.20
C VAL A 198 2.09 3.41 2.85
N SER A 199 2.36 4.72 2.84
CA SER A 199 2.50 5.46 1.59
C SER A 199 3.64 4.96 0.70
N LEU A 200 4.74 4.52 1.32
CA LEU A 200 5.83 3.87 0.61
C LEU A 200 5.39 2.58 -0.08
N ALA A 201 4.73 1.68 0.66
CA ALA A 201 4.22 0.43 0.08
C ALA A 201 3.24 0.70 -1.08
N PHE A 202 2.37 1.70 -0.94
CA PHE A 202 1.46 2.14 -1.99
C PHE A 202 2.19 2.73 -3.20
N ALA A 203 3.25 3.51 -3.00
CA ALA A 203 4.06 4.07 -4.09
C ALA A 203 4.72 2.98 -4.93
N ILE A 204 5.26 1.94 -4.28
CA ILE A 204 5.86 0.77 -4.96
C ILE A 204 4.79 0.02 -5.75
N ALA A 205 3.64 -0.28 -5.14
CA ALA A 205 2.54 -0.98 -5.79
C ALA A 205 1.99 -0.20 -7.00
N ALA A 206 1.83 1.12 -6.85
CA ALA A 206 1.35 2.02 -7.90
C ALA A 206 2.33 2.14 -9.06
N SER A 207 3.63 1.90 -8.83
CA SER A 207 4.66 2.04 -9.86
C SER A 207 4.96 0.74 -10.61
N ALA A 208 4.90 -0.40 -9.91
CA ALA A 208 5.21 -1.70 -10.50
C ALA A 208 3.97 -2.39 -11.08
N ASN A 209 2.90 -2.51 -10.29
CA ASN A 209 1.77 -3.38 -10.64
C ASN A 209 0.72 -2.65 -11.47
N PHE A 210 0.40 -1.41 -11.10
CA PHE A 210 -0.68 -0.68 -11.74
C PHE A 210 -0.44 -0.44 -13.24
N PRO A 211 0.75 -0.01 -13.72
CA PRO A 211 1.00 0.16 -15.15
C PRO A 211 0.89 -1.16 -15.93
N VAL A 212 1.37 -2.27 -15.34
CA VAL A 212 1.28 -3.60 -15.93
C VAL A 212 -0.17 -4.06 -16.07
N LEU A 213 -0.97 -3.89 -15.00
CA LEU A 213 -2.39 -4.25 -15.00
C LEU A 213 -3.19 -3.43 -16.01
N ILE A 214 -3.00 -2.11 -16.05
CA ILE A 214 -3.76 -1.24 -16.96
C ILE A 214 -3.39 -1.50 -18.42
N LEU A 215 -2.11 -1.59 -18.75
CA LEU A 215 -1.69 -1.78 -20.14
C LEU A 215 -2.02 -3.18 -20.65
N SER A 216 -1.95 -4.21 -19.80
CA SER A 216 -2.36 -5.57 -20.20
C SER A 216 -3.87 -5.71 -20.44
N LEU A 217 -4.70 -4.88 -19.81
CA LEU A 217 -6.16 -4.90 -20.00
C LEU A 217 -6.63 -3.99 -21.12
N LEU A 218 -6.05 -2.80 -21.26
CA LEU A 218 -6.56 -1.74 -22.15
C LEU A 218 -5.75 -1.55 -23.43
N TRP A 219 -4.53 -2.06 -23.51
CA TRP A 219 -3.64 -1.77 -24.62
C TRP A 219 -3.26 -3.01 -25.45
N LYS A 220 -3.75 -3.03 -26.70
CA LYS A 220 -3.54 -4.11 -27.67
C LYS A 220 -2.09 -4.49 -27.95
N ASN A 221 -1.16 -3.57 -27.74
CA ASN A 221 0.26 -3.77 -28.04
C ASN A 221 1.09 -4.14 -26.81
N CYS A 222 0.48 -4.35 -25.65
CA CYS A 222 1.20 -4.78 -24.45
C CYS A 222 1.81 -6.17 -24.69
N THR A 223 3.12 -6.29 -24.49
CA THR A 223 3.84 -7.56 -24.66
C THR A 223 4.33 -8.10 -23.33
N THR A 224 4.53 -9.41 -23.20
CA THR A 224 5.09 -10.01 -21.97
C THR A 224 6.45 -9.42 -21.63
N ARG A 225 7.33 -9.21 -22.62
CA ARG A 225 8.66 -8.61 -22.39
C ARG A 225 8.56 -7.16 -21.92
N GLY A 226 7.70 -6.36 -22.55
CA GLY A 226 7.48 -4.98 -22.12
C GLY A 226 6.86 -4.88 -20.73
N ALA A 227 5.90 -5.74 -20.40
CA ALA A 227 5.31 -5.83 -19.06
C ALA A 227 6.36 -6.19 -17.99
N VAL A 228 7.20 -7.18 -18.26
CA VAL A 228 8.26 -7.61 -17.32
C VAL A 228 9.30 -6.50 -17.14
N VAL A 229 9.90 -6.00 -18.24
CA VAL A 229 10.97 -4.99 -18.16
C VAL A 229 10.44 -3.68 -17.58
N GLY A 230 9.28 -3.22 -18.05
CA GLY A 230 8.68 -1.99 -17.55
C GLY A 230 8.19 -2.09 -16.10
N GLY A 231 7.66 -3.25 -15.69
CA GLY A 231 7.32 -3.52 -14.29
C GLY A 231 8.54 -3.51 -13.36
N PHE A 232 9.65 -4.15 -13.77
CA PHE A 232 10.91 -4.10 -13.02
C PHE A 232 11.51 -2.70 -12.99
N LEU A 233 11.43 -1.92 -14.08
CA LEU A 233 11.86 -0.52 -14.09
C LEU A 233 11.02 0.34 -13.13
N GLY A 234 9.71 0.14 -13.08
CA GLY A 234 8.82 0.80 -12.12
C GLY A 234 9.14 0.44 -10.67
N LEU A 235 9.43 -0.84 -10.40
CA LEU A 235 9.82 -1.34 -9.06
C LEU A 235 11.17 -0.78 -8.61
N ILE A 236 12.20 -0.90 -9.46
CA ILE A 236 13.56 -0.45 -9.14
C ILE A 236 13.58 1.07 -8.98
N SER A 237 12.94 1.82 -9.89
CA SER A 237 12.86 3.27 -9.77
C SER A 237 12.12 3.72 -8.51
N SER A 238 11.01 3.06 -8.15
CA SER A 238 10.29 3.37 -6.92
C SER A 238 11.14 3.11 -5.67
N LEU A 239 11.86 1.99 -5.63
CA LEU A 239 12.75 1.65 -4.51
C LEU A 239 13.92 2.64 -4.40
N VAL A 240 14.60 2.92 -5.52
CA VAL A 240 15.73 3.85 -5.56
C VAL A 240 15.30 5.26 -5.16
N LEU A 241 14.23 5.79 -5.76
CA LEU A 241 13.74 7.13 -5.44
C LEU A 241 13.19 7.21 -4.00
N THR A 242 12.66 6.12 -3.46
CA THR A 242 12.31 6.05 -2.04
C THR A 242 13.53 6.18 -1.15
N VAL A 243 14.57 5.38 -1.39
CA VAL A 243 15.78 5.37 -0.56
C VAL A 243 16.47 6.74 -0.62
N LEU A 244 16.46 7.37 -1.80
CA LEU A 244 17.01 8.70 -2.03
C LEU A 244 16.09 9.85 -1.57
N SER A 245 14.85 9.56 -1.16
CA SER A 245 13.93 10.57 -0.66
C SER A 245 14.38 11.06 0.72
N PRO A 246 14.02 12.31 1.11
CA PRO A 246 14.39 12.85 2.41
C PRO A 246 13.91 11.95 3.57
N SER A 247 12.79 11.28 3.37
CA SER A 247 12.13 10.46 4.39
C SER A 247 12.85 9.15 4.73
N VAL A 248 13.68 8.61 3.83
CA VAL A 248 14.53 7.45 4.17
C VAL A 248 15.96 7.90 4.35
N TRP A 249 16.45 8.77 3.47
CA TRP A 249 17.83 9.24 3.47
C TRP A 249 18.21 10.04 4.72
N VAL A 250 17.34 10.96 5.15
CA VAL A 250 17.58 11.82 6.32
C VAL A 250 16.96 11.19 7.57
N ASP A 251 15.69 10.80 7.50
CA ASP A 251 14.93 10.38 8.69
C ASP A 251 15.20 8.95 9.15
N THR A 252 15.68 8.05 8.26
CA THR A 252 15.94 6.64 8.60
C THR A 252 17.43 6.32 8.62
N LEU A 253 18.19 6.81 7.63
CA LEU A 253 19.63 6.58 7.51
C LEU A 253 20.49 7.60 8.27
N GLY A 254 19.91 8.69 8.77
CA GLY A 254 20.60 9.67 9.60
C GLY A 254 21.59 10.58 8.85
N ASN A 255 21.48 10.69 7.52
CA ASN A 255 22.32 11.59 6.74
C ASN A 255 21.92 13.07 6.94
N ALA A 256 22.85 13.99 6.63
CA ALA A 256 22.63 15.43 6.82
C ALA A 256 21.37 15.94 6.12
N ALA A 257 20.59 16.78 6.83
CA ALA A 257 19.38 17.41 6.30
C ALA A 257 19.71 18.23 5.03
N GLY A 258 18.99 17.98 3.94
CA GLY A 258 19.23 18.63 2.64
C GLY A 258 20.21 17.90 1.71
N SER A 259 20.81 16.79 2.13
CA SER A 259 21.68 15.95 1.27
C SER A 259 20.93 14.95 0.38
N ALA A 260 19.59 14.93 0.45
CA ALA A 260 18.76 14.00 -0.30
C ALA A 260 18.84 14.31 -1.82
N PRO A 261 19.32 13.38 -2.66
CA PRO A 261 19.43 13.60 -4.10
C PRO A 261 18.07 13.77 -4.79
N PHE A 262 17.00 13.28 -4.17
CA PHE A 262 15.63 13.46 -4.63
C PHE A 262 14.87 14.36 -3.65
N PRO A 263 14.37 15.53 -4.08
CA PRO A 263 13.79 16.52 -3.17
C PRO A 263 12.34 16.20 -2.77
N TYR A 264 11.66 15.28 -3.46
CA TYR A 264 10.25 14.98 -3.19
C TYR A 264 10.06 13.85 -2.18
N THR A 265 9.06 14.00 -1.32
CA THR A 265 8.70 13.02 -0.28
C THR A 265 7.96 11.80 -0.83
N SER A 266 7.33 11.91 -2.00
CA SER A 266 6.66 10.78 -2.65
C SER A 266 7.17 10.57 -4.08
N PRO A 267 7.82 9.43 -4.38
CA PRO A 267 8.37 9.15 -5.71
C PRO A 267 7.33 8.68 -6.73
N ALA A 268 6.11 8.38 -6.29
CA ALA A 268 5.11 7.63 -7.06
C ALA A 268 4.81 8.23 -8.44
N LEU A 269 4.70 9.56 -8.56
CA LEU A 269 4.47 10.23 -9.84
C LEU A 269 5.58 9.91 -10.88
N PHE A 270 6.84 9.91 -10.44
CA PHE A 270 8.00 9.70 -11.32
C PHE A 270 8.25 8.21 -11.57
N SER A 271 8.16 7.36 -10.54
CA SER A 271 8.35 5.92 -10.72
C SER A 271 7.22 5.27 -11.52
N MET A 272 5.97 5.75 -11.37
CA MET A 272 4.83 5.29 -12.17
C MET A 272 4.97 5.69 -13.64
N THR A 273 5.40 6.92 -13.93
CA THR A 273 5.63 7.35 -15.31
C THR A 273 6.76 6.55 -15.96
N ILE A 274 7.83 6.25 -15.23
CA ILE A 274 8.89 5.32 -15.70
C ILE A 274 8.31 3.93 -16.00
N GLY A 275 7.44 3.41 -15.14
CA GLY A 275 6.73 2.14 -15.38
C GLY A 275 5.92 2.16 -16.67
N PHE A 276 5.04 3.15 -16.86
CA PHE A 276 4.23 3.29 -18.07
C PHE A 276 5.08 3.45 -19.34
N VAL A 277 6.06 4.35 -19.32
CA VAL A 277 6.95 4.62 -20.47
C VAL A 277 7.81 3.39 -20.77
N GLY A 278 8.31 2.71 -19.75
CA GLY A 278 9.08 1.47 -19.89
C GLY A 278 8.25 0.39 -20.58
N ILE A 279 7.04 0.10 -20.08
CA ILE A 279 6.16 -0.90 -20.71
C ILE A 279 5.84 -0.51 -22.16
N TRP A 280 5.52 0.77 -22.39
CA TRP A 280 5.20 1.27 -23.71
C TRP A 280 6.36 1.11 -24.70
N LEU A 281 7.55 1.57 -24.32
CA LEU A 281 8.75 1.55 -25.17
C LEU A 281 9.18 0.11 -25.48
N PHE A 282 9.32 -0.74 -24.46
CA PHE A 282 9.76 -2.12 -24.67
C PHE A 282 8.70 -2.98 -25.37
N SER A 283 7.41 -2.67 -25.22
CA SER A 283 6.35 -3.39 -25.95
C SER A 283 6.26 -3.02 -27.44
N ILE A 284 6.62 -1.81 -27.83
CA ILE A 284 6.71 -1.41 -29.24
C ILE A 284 7.97 -1.98 -29.89
N LEU A 285 9.09 -1.98 -29.16
CA LEU A 285 10.36 -2.51 -29.62
C LEU A 285 10.35 -4.04 -29.73
N ASP A 286 9.49 -4.72 -28.98
CA ASP A 286 9.37 -6.18 -29.07
C ASP A 286 8.69 -6.60 -30.40
N ARG A 287 9.50 -7.23 -31.25
CA ARG A 287 9.10 -7.85 -32.53
C ARG A 287 9.08 -9.38 -32.46
N SER A 288 9.07 -9.95 -31.26
CA SER A 288 9.06 -11.41 -31.08
C SER A 288 7.80 -12.07 -31.66
N PRO A 289 7.87 -13.36 -32.06
CA PRO A 289 6.68 -14.10 -32.50
C PRO A 289 5.64 -14.23 -31.38
N GLN A 290 6.08 -14.23 -30.12
CA GLN A 290 5.20 -14.24 -28.96
C GLN A 290 4.40 -12.94 -28.83
N ALA A 291 5.03 -11.78 -29.08
CA ALA A 291 4.34 -10.50 -29.14
C ALA A 291 3.27 -10.45 -30.25
N ALA A 292 3.50 -11.10 -31.39
CA ALA A 292 2.48 -11.18 -32.45
C ALA A 292 1.25 -11.99 -32.00
N ASN A 293 1.47 -13.10 -31.30
CA ASN A 293 0.39 -13.93 -30.74
C ASN A 293 -0.39 -13.19 -29.66
N GLU A 294 0.30 -12.46 -28.77
CA GLU A 294 -0.32 -11.65 -27.71
C GLU A 294 -1.21 -10.53 -28.30
N ARG A 295 -0.71 -9.82 -29.32
CA ARG A 295 -1.47 -8.79 -30.04
C ARG A 295 -2.72 -9.36 -30.73
N ALA A 296 -2.62 -10.57 -31.28
CA ALA A 296 -3.75 -11.26 -31.89
C ALA A 296 -4.79 -11.71 -30.85
N ALA A 297 -4.34 -12.18 -29.69
CA ALA A 297 -5.20 -12.64 -28.59
C ALA A 297 -5.99 -11.49 -27.92
N PHE A 298 -5.49 -10.25 -27.99
CA PHE A 298 -6.11 -9.10 -27.34
C PHE A 298 -7.59 -8.90 -27.74
N LYS A 299 -7.95 -9.10 -29.01
CA LYS A 299 -9.36 -8.95 -29.43
C LYS A 299 -10.28 -9.96 -28.74
N ALA A 300 -9.84 -11.21 -28.59
CA ALA A 300 -10.62 -12.23 -27.89
C ALA A 300 -10.75 -11.90 -26.39
N GLN A 301 -9.66 -11.41 -25.77
CA GLN A 301 -9.67 -10.94 -24.39
C GLN A 301 -10.60 -9.74 -24.20
N GLN A 302 -10.58 -8.77 -25.11
CA GLN A 302 -11.45 -7.59 -25.07
C GLN A 302 -12.93 -7.98 -25.18
N ILE A 303 -13.28 -8.85 -26.13
CA ILE A 303 -14.65 -9.36 -26.26
C ILE A 303 -15.07 -10.07 -24.97
N ARG A 304 -14.22 -10.93 -24.39
CA ARG A 304 -14.52 -11.63 -23.13
C ARG A 304 -14.68 -10.66 -21.96
N ALA A 305 -13.86 -9.61 -21.88
CA ALA A 305 -13.94 -8.60 -20.83
C ALA A 305 -15.21 -7.73 -20.95
N GLU A 306 -15.62 -7.35 -22.16
CA GLU A 306 -16.78 -6.48 -22.40
C GLU A 306 -18.12 -7.23 -22.39
N THR A 307 -18.15 -8.48 -22.87
CA THR A 307 -19.39 -9.27 -23.02
C THR A 307 -19.57 -10.34 -21.95
N GLY A 308 -18.51 -10.71 -21.22
CA GLY A 308 -18.52 -11.85 -20.29
C GLY A 308 -18.57 -13.22 -20.99
N LEU A 309 -18.52 -13.29 -22.33
CA LEU A 309 -18.57 -14.53 -23.08
C LEU A 309 -17.39 -15.44 -22.74
N GLY A 310 -17.68 -16.63 -22.22
CA GLY A 310 -16.68 -17.60 -21.81
C GLY A 310 -16.08 -17.34 -20.42
N ALA A 311 -16.63 -16.47 -19.58
CA ALA A 311 -16.34 -16.50 -18.15
C ALA A 311 -16.66 -17.92 -17.65
N SER A 312 -15.63 -18.68 -17.25
CA SER A 312 -15.84 -20.01 -16.70
C SER A 312 -16.73 -19.85 -15.47
N GLY A 313 -17.91 -20.47 -15.49
CA GLY A 313 -18.73 -20.60 -14.31
C GLY A 313 -17.87 -21.13 -13.16
N ALA A 314 -18.10 -20.65 -11.95
CA ALA A 314 -17.33 -21.01 -10.76
C ALA A 314 -17.06 -22.52 -10.73
N SER A 315 -15.83 -22.92 -11.10
CA SER A 315 -15.38 -24.28 -10.85
C SER A 315 -15.26 -24.37 -9.34
N GLY A 316 -16.11 -25.19 -8.72
CA GLY A 316 -16.15 -25.37 -7.27
C GLY A 316 -14.74 -25.61 -6.73
N HIS A 317 -14.33 -24.72 -5.83
CA HIS A 317 -13.27 -24.97 -4.86
C HIS A 317 -13.93 -25.34 -3.53
#